data_AF-A0A087UE48-F1
#
_entry.id   AF-A0A087UE48-F1
#
_cell.length_a   1.000
_cell.length_b   1.000
_cell.length_c   1.000
_cell.angle_alpha   90.00
_cell.angle_beta   90.00
_cell.angle_gamma   90.00
#
_symmetry.space_group_name_H-M   'P 1'
#
loop_
_entity.id
_entity.type
_entity.pdbx_description
1 polymer ?
#
loop_
_entity_poly.entity_id
_entity_poly.type
_entity_poly.pdbx_seq_one_letter_code
_entity_poly.pdbx_strand_id
1 'polypeptide(L)' 'MERAFRIKFRFDSLSGHNIHKWYHHFENTTCVCKSKSTGRPRVYEESVERVRESFRHSLNKSIQKASRELALPR' A
#
# COMPACT_ATOMS: atom_id res chain seq x y z
N MET A 1 -12.86 30.04 -7.20
CA MET A 1 -12.92 28.70 -7.85
C MET A 1 -12.95 27.54 -6.86
N GLU A 2 -12.50 27.68 -5.60
CA GLU A 2 -12.39 26.55 -4.66
C GLU A 2 -13.72 26.02 -4.09
N ARG A 3 -14.67 26.88 -3.70
CA ARG A 3 -15.85 26.44 -2.92
C ARG A 3 -16.81 25.53 -3.70
N ALA A 4 -17.15 25.91 -4.94
CA ALA A 4 -18.07 25.12 -5.78
C ALA A 4 -17.50 23.74 -6.12
N PHE A 5 -16.18 23.67 -6.31
CA PHE A 5 -15.47 22.44 -6.61
C PHE A 5 -15.46 21.49 -5.40
N ARG A 6 -15.15 22.00 -4.20
CA ARG A 6 -15.22 21.22 -2.95
C ARG A 6 -16.61 20.62 -2.72
N ILE A 7 -17.67 21.38 -3.02
CA ILE A 7 -19.06 20.91 -2.90
C ILE A 7 -19.38 19.82 -3.92
N LYS A 8 -18.99 20.02 -5.19
CA LYS A 8 -19.27 19.09 -6.29
C LYS A 8 -18.55 17.75 -6.13
N PHE A 9 -17.30 17.78 -5.66
CA PHE A 9 -16.44 16.60 -5.58
C PHE A 9 -16.21 16.08 -4.16
N ARG A 10 -16.83 16.71 -3.15
CA ARG A 10 -16.69 16.38 -1.70
C ARG A 10 -15.24 16.17 -1.27
N PHE A 11 -14.34 16.99 -1.81
CA PHE A 11 -12.91 16.87 -1.61
C PHE A 11 -12.39 18.17 -0.99
N ASP A 12 -11.82 18.09 0.21
CA ASP A 12 -11.12 19.23 0.79
C ASP A 12 -9.82 19.44 0.02
N SER A 13 -9.77 20.49 -0.79
CA SER A 13 -8.56 20.85 -1.51
C SER A 13 -7.47 21.21 -0.50
N LEU A 14 -6.54 20.27 -0.32
CA LEU A 14 -5.21 20.54 0.20
C LEU A 14 -4.62 21.66 -0.66
N SER A 15 -4.31 22.82 -0.07
CA SER A 15 -3.70 24.06 -0.62
C SER A 15 -3.61 24.26 -2.15
N GLY A 16 -3.74 25.51 -2.64
CA GLY A 16 -3.75 25.85 -4.08
C GLY A 16 -2.64 25.20 -4.95
N HIS A 17 -1.50 24.84 -4.35
CA HIS A 17 -0.40 24.13 -5.00
C HIS A 17 -0.73 22.69 -5.48
N ASN A 18 -1.82 22.08 -5.00
CA ASN A 18 -2.22 20.72 -5.38
C ASN A 18 -3.31 20.67 -6.46
N ILE A 19 -3.95 21.80 -6.82
CA ILE A 19 -5.09 21.83 -7.75
C ILE A 19 -4.66 21.44 -9.17
N HIS A 20 -3.51 21.92 -9.65
CA HIS A 20 -3.02 21.61 -11.00
C HIS A 20 -2.60 20.13 -11.13
N LYS A 21 -1.88 19.60 -10.13
CA LYS A 21 -1.53 18.18 -10.07
C LYS A 21 -2.77 17.29 -10.00
N TRP A 22 -3.78 17.73 -9.26
CA TRP A 22 -5.05 17.02 -9.16
C TRP A 22 -5.83 17.04 -10.48
N TYR A 23 -5.89 18.19 -11.15
CA TYR A 23 -6.61 18.33 -12.43
C TYR A 23 -5.99 17.44 -13.50
N HIS A 24 -4.66 17.48 -13.64
CA HIS A 24 -3.96 16.56 -14.55
C HIS A 24 -4.13 15.10 -14.17
N HIS A 25 -4.14 14.76 -12.86
CA HIS A 25 -4.42 13.38 -12.45
C HIS A 25 -5.82 12.96 -12.89
N PHE A 26 -6.82 13.81 -12.66
CA PHE A 26 -8.21 13.55 -13.04
C PHE A 26 -8.41 13.43 -14.55
N GLU A 27 -7.77 14.26 -15.38
CA GLU A 27 -7.82 14.11 -16.84
C GLU A 27 -7.28 12.76 -17.31
N ASN A 28 -6.25 12.24 -16.63
CA ASN A 28 -5.61 10.98 -16.99
C ASN A 28 -6.34 9.73 -16.43
N THR A 29 -6.91 9.79 -15.22
CA THR A 29 -7.52 8.62 -14.56
C THR A 29 -9.05 8.67 -14.49
N THR A 30 -9.68 9.79 -14.85
CA THR A 30 -11.14 10.07 -14.79
C THR A 30 -11.80 9.90 -13.42
N CYS A 31 -11.02 9.63 -12.37
CA CYS A 31 -11.50 9.39 -11.01
C CYS A 31 -10.69 10.21 -10.02
N VAL A 32 -11.41 10.85 -9.09
CA VAL A 32 -10.88 11.67 -7.99
C VAL A 32 -10.42 10.79 -6.82
N CYS A 33 -10.69 9.50 -6.89
CA CYS A 33 -10.45 8.54 -5.84
C CYS A 33 -8.95 8.45 -5.57
N LYS A 34 -8.56 8.29 -4.29
CA LYS A 34 -7.16 8.04 -3.95
C LYS A 34 -6.67 6.84 -4.75
N SER A 35 -5.53 7.01 -5.42
CA SER A 35 -4.85 5.89 -6.05
C SER A 35 -4.58 4.80 -5.01
N LYS A 36 -4.56 3.54 -5.44
CA LYS A 36 -4.12 2.44 -4.58
C LYS A 36 -2.73 2.79 -4.08
N SER A 37 -2.57 2.90 -2.76
CA SER A 37 -1.24 3.00 -2.19
C SER A 37 -0.49 1.72 -2.52
N THR A 38 0.78 1.85 -2.88
CA THR A 38 1.66 0.70 -3.15
C THR A 38 1.87 -0.20 -1.92
N GLY A 39 1.32 0.17 -0.77
CA GLY A 39 1.17 -0.68 0.40
C GLY A 39 2.48 -1.31 0.87
N ARG A 40 2.37 -2.41 1.62
CA ARG A 40 3.51 -3.27 1.87
C ARG A 40 3.88 -3.97 0.56
N PRO A 41 5.16 -4.00 0.16
CA PRO A 41 5.59 -4.72 -1.03
C PRO A 41 5.12 -6.18 -0.97
N ARG A 42 4.72 -6.71 -2.13
CA ARG A 42 4.36 -8.12 -2.25
C ARG A 42 5.60 -8.96 -1.92
N VAL A 43 5.45 -9.87 -0.96
CA VAL A 43 6.47 -10.87 -0.62
C VAL A 43 6.55 -11.86 -1.79
N TYR A 44 7.76 -12.19 -2.26
CA TYR A 44 7.98 -13.15 -3.35
C TYR A 44 7.58 -14.58 -2.94
N GLU A 45 7.14 -15.39 -3.90
CA GLU A 45 6.69 -16.78 -3.64
C GLU A 45 7.79 -17.63 -2.97
N GLU A 46 9.05 -17.44 -3.36
CA GLU A 46 10.22 -18.07 -2.74
C GLU A 46 10.28 -17.81 -1.23
N SER A 47 9.97 -16.59 -0.78
CA SER A 47 9.97 -16.24 0.64
C SER A 47 8.81 -16.90 1.39
N VAL A 48 7.67 -17.09 0.72
CA VAL A 48 6.51 -17.80 1.28
C VAL A 48 6.85 -19.29 1.47
N GLU A 49 7.51 -19.90 0.48
CA GLU A 49 7.86 -21.31 0.53
C GLU A 49 8.93 -21.59 1.59
N ARG A 50 9.94 -20.72 1.73
CA ARG A 50 10.92 -20.80 2.83
C ARG A 50 10.28 -20.76 4.22
N VAL A 51 9.24 -19.93 4.39
CA VAL A 51 8.48 -19.91 5.65
C VAL A 51 7.78 -21.25 5.87
N ARG A 52 7.06 -21.75 4.85
CA ARG A 52 6.33 -23.03 4.91
C ARG A 52 7.25 -24.20 5.22
N GLU A 53 8.37 -24.32 4.52
CA GLU A 53 9.36 -25.40 4.70
C GLU A 53 9.88 -25.44 6.12
N SER A 54 10.23 -24.28 6.66
CA SER A 54 10.73 -24.20 8.02
C SER A 54 9.68 -24.72 9.04
N PHE A 55 8.37 -24.55 8.81
CA PHE A 55 7.28 -25.13 9.64
C PHE A 55 7.00 -26.61 9.34
N ARG A 56 7.26 -27.11 8.13
CA ARG A 56 7.25 -28.55 7.87
C ARG A 56 8.32 -29.29 8.68
N HIS A 57 9.51 -28.71 8.85
CA HIS A 57 10.58 -29.32 9.66
C HIS A 57 10.31 -29.30 11.16
N SER A 58 9.60 -28.28 11.66
CA SER A 58 9.21 -28.21 13.07
C SER A 58 7.89 -27.47 13.21
N LEU A 59 6.81 -28.23 13.36
CA LEU A 59 5.45 -27.67 13.47
C LEU A 59 5.25 -26.87 14.76
N ASN A 60 5.99 -27.22 15.84
CA ASN A 60 5.87 -26.59 17.15
C ASN A 60 6.82 -25.39 17.35
N LYS A 61 7.59 -25.00 16.34
CA LYS A 61 8.50 -23.86 16.50
C LYS A 61 7.70 -22.56 16.60
N SER A 62 8.22 -21.60 17.36
CA SER A 62 7.58 -20.29 17.48
C SER A 62 7.82 -19.43 16.23
N ILE A 63 6.88 -18.52 15.97
CA ILE A 63 6.99 -17.53 14.88
C ILE A 63 8.25 -16.67 15.06
N GLN A 64 8.57 -16.28 16.29
CA GLN A 64 9.78 -15.48 16.56
C GLN A 64 11.06 -16.23 16.22
N LYS A 65 11.13 -17.53 16.53
CA LYS A 65 12.28 -18.37 16.18
C LYS A 65 12.41 -18.52 14.67
N ALA A 66 11.31 -18.84 13.99
CA ALA A 66 11.26 -18.94 12.53
C ALA A 66 11.66 -17.62 11.84
N SER A 67 11.21 -16.47 12.35
CA SER A 67 11.56 -15.15 11.81
C SER A 67 13.05 -14.85 11.93
N ARG A 68 13.68 -15.19 13.06
CA ARG A 68 15.13 -15.04 13.26
C ARG A 68 15.93 -15.95 12.35
N GLU A 69 15.54 -17.22 12.24
CA GLU A 69 16.20 -18.20 11.36
C GLU A 69 16.10 -17.83 9.89
N LEU A 70 14.97 -17.26 9.47
CA LEU A 70 14.73 -16.86 8.08
C LEU A 70 15.24 -15.45 7.75
N ALA A 71 15.81 -14.74 8.73
CA ALA A 71 16.25 -13.35 8.63
C ALA A 71 15.17 -12.41 8.05
N LEU A 72 13.91 -12.62 8.44
CA LEU A 72 12.79 -11.83 7.92
C LEU A 72 12.82 -10.41 8.51
N PRO A 73 12.52 -9.37 7.70
CA PRO A 73 12.40 -8.01 8.20
C PRO A 73 11.26 -7.91 9.22
N ARG A 74 11.52 -7.16 10.30
CA ARG A 74 10.54 -6.87 11.36
C ARG A 74 9.47 -5.89 10.90
#